data_AF-A0A7K0LLC0-F1
#
_entry.id   AF-A0A7K0LLC0-F1
#
_cell.length_a   1.000
_cell.length_b   1.000
_cell.length_c   1.000
_cell.angle_alpha   90.00
_cell.angle_beta   90.00
_cell.angle_gamma   90.00
#
_symmetry.space_group_name_H-M   'P 1'
#
loop_
_entity.id
_entity.type
_entity.pdbx_description
1 polymer ?
#
loop_
_entity_poly.entity_id
_entity_poly.type
_entity_poly.pdbx_seq_one_letter_code
_entity_poly.pdbx_strand_id
1 'polypeptide(L)'
;MRPTPYVASLRIYEPLSAFEPADRLRWQELNADENSKRTEQELALRRLVFPEPPAGRPDGAHILDIDGLRYVSPWSTATRCWAALDDFKETLPSSVTPFFIPQSLEDVITAGVDLMEDRVPHILTENWVIPP
;
A
#
# COMPACT_ATOMS: atom_id res chain seq x y z
N MET A 1 -13.40 -8.85 -25.10
CA MET A 1 -13.41 -8.23 -23.76
C MET A 1 -12.13 -8.71 -23.08
N ARG A 2 -11.16 -7.83 -22.80
CA ARG A 2 -9.96 -8.25 -22.05
C ARG A 2 -10.43 -8.56 -20.62
N PRO A 3 -10.02 -9.68 -19.98
CA PRO A 3 -10.37 -9.94 -18.60
C PRO A 3 -9.91 -8.75 -17.75
N THR A 4 -10.78 -8.29 -16.84
CA THR A 4 -10.46 -7.23 -15.89
C THR A 4 -9.20 -7.66 -15.14
N PRO A 5 -8.11 -6.88 -15.14
CA PRO A 5 -6.92 -7.25 -14.39
C PRO A 5 -7.30 -7.37 -12.92
N TYR A 6 -7.18 -8.58 -12.37
CA TYR A 6 -7.33 -8.78 -10.95
C TYR A 6 -5.98 -8.48 -10.32
N VAL A 7 -5.97 -7.57 -9.35
CA VAL A 7 -4.79 -7.33 -8.52
C VAL A 7 -4.53 -8.61 -7.72
N ALA A 8 -3.37 -9.22 -7.91
CA ALA A 8 -2.86 -10.24 -7.00
C ALA A 8 -2.04 -9.53 -5.91
N SER A 9 -2.26 -9.92 -4.65
CA SER A 9 -1.44 -9.43 -3.54
C SER A 9 -0.88 -10.57 -2.71
N LEU A 10 0.43 -10.53 -2.51
CA LEU A 10 1.13 -11.38 -1.55
C LEU A 10 1.33 -10.56 -0.27
N ARG A 11 0.74 -11.03 0.83
CA ARG A 11 0.84 -10.42 2.16
C ARG A 11 1.79 -11.23 3.02
N ILE A 12 2.84 -10.59 3.51
CA ILE A 12 3.80 -11.14 4.46
C ILE A 12 3.34 -10.75 5.87
N TYR A 13 3.24 -11.75 6.74
CA TYR A 13 2.80 -11.60 8.12
C TYR A 13 3.97 -11.89 9.06
N GLU A 14 4.30 -10.91 9.90
CA GLU A 14 5.35 -11.04 10.91
C GLU A 14 4.73 -11.11 12.31
N PRO A 15 5.36 -11.83 13.26
CA PRO A 15 4.86 -11.83 14.63
C PRO A 15 4.92 -10.42 15.22
N LEU A 16 3.95 -10.07 16.07
CA LEU A 16 3.87 -8.75 16.73
C LEU A 16 5.20 -8.36 17.42
N SER A 17 5.94 -9.34 17.95
CA SER A 17 7.22 -9.12 18.60
C SER A 17 8.32 -8.57 17.69
N ALA A 18 8.21 -8.73 16.36
CA ALA A 18 9.17 -8.23 15.38
C ALA A 18 9.10 -6.71 15.16
N PHE A 19 8.04 -6.05 15.64
CA PHE A 19 7.83 -4.61 15.47
C PHE A 19 8.37 -3.79 16.65
N GLU A 20 8.68 -2.53 16.37
CA GLU A 20 9.08 -1.53 17.36
C GLU A 20 7.98 -1.29 18.42
N PRO A 21 8.31 -0.86 19.65
CA PRO A 21 7.34 -0.72 20.74
C PRO A 21 6.12 0.13 20.39
N ALA A 22 6.29 1.22 19.63
CA ALA A 22 5.20 2.09 19.22
C ALA A 22 4.23 1.39 18.25
N ASP A 23 4.77 0.66 17.26
CA ASP A 23 3.98 -0.13 16.31
C ASP A 23 3.28 -1.28 17.04
N ARG A 24 3.95 -1.94 18.00
CA ARG A 24 3.34 -3.02 18.81
C ARG A 24 2.11 -2.55 19.56
N LEU A 25 2.20 -1.40 20.26
CA LEU A 25 1.06 -0.83 20.98
C LEU A 25 -0.12 -0.56 20.03
N ARG A 26 0.16 0.05 18.88
CA ARG A 26 -0.86 0.35 17.87
C ARG A 26 -1.54 -0.90 17.32
N TRP A 27 -0.77 -1.93 16.99
CA TRP A 27 -1.30 -3.17 16.39
C TRP A 27 -1.94 -4.12 17.41
N GLN A 28 -1.59 -3.99 18.69
CA GLN A 28 -2.21 -4.74 19.77
C GLN A 28 -3.67 -4.30 20.02
N GLU A 29 -3.99 -3.03 19.78
CA GLU A 29 -5.35 -2.48 19.96
C GLU A 29 -6.31 -2.86 18.82
N LEU A 30 -5.78 -3.28 17.65
CA LEU A 30 -6.60 -3.66 16.51
C LEU A 30 -7.34 -4.99 16.75
N ASN A 31 -8.56 -5.08 16.24
CA ASN A 31 -9.35 -6.30 16.25
C ASN A 31 -9.06 -7.14 15.00
N ALA A 32 -8.78 -8.44 15.17
CA ALA A 32 -8.51 -9.36 14.07
C ALA A 32 -9.74 -9.64 13.18
N ASP A 33 -10.94 -9.52 13.74
CA ASP A 33 -12.20 -9.77 13.02
C ASP A 33 -12.64 -8.57 12.15
N GLU A 34 -11.98 -7.41 12.28
CA GLU A 34 -12.25 -6.27 11.42
C GLU A 34 -11.87 -6.57 9.97
N ASN A 35 -12.73 -6.15 9.04
CA ASN A 35 -12.49 -6.29 7.61
C ASN A 35 -11.49 -5.24 7.10
N SER A 36 -10.25 -5.34 7.57
CA SER A 36 -9.13 -4.49 7.18
C SER A 36 -8.90 -4.43 5.67
N LYS A 37 -9.28 -5.48 4.92
CA LYS A 37 -9.21 -5.52 3.45
C LYS A 37 -10.19 -4.53 2.81
N ARG A 38 -11.40 -4.38 3.37
CA ARG A 38 -12.37 -3.38 2.91
C ARG A 38 -11.87 -1.97 3.21
N THR A 39 -11.36 -1.73 4.41
CA THR A 39 -10.80 -0.44 4.81
C THR A 39 -9.63 -0.04 3.91
N GLU A 40 -8.71 -0.97 3.64
CA GLU A 40 -7.60 -0.81 2.70
C GLU A 40 -8.12 -0.42 1.30
N GLN A 41 -9.12 -1.15 0.78
CA GLN A 41 -9.71 -0.90 -0.53
C GLN A 41 -10.40 0.47 -0.61
N GLU A 42 -11.20 0.82 0.39
CA GLU A 42 -11.91 2.11 0.46
C GLU A 42 -10.92 3.28 0.48
N LEU A 43 -9.84 3.16 1.27
CA LEU A 43 -8.79 4.18 1.31
C LEU A 43 -8.05 4.29 -0.02
N ALA A 44 -7.74 3.17 -0.67
CA ALA A 44 -7.11 3.16 -1.99
C ALA A 44 -7.98 3.86 -3.04
N LEU A 45 -9.28 3.55 -3.08
CA LEU A 45 -10.24 4.17 -4.01
C LEU A 45 -10.38 5.68 -3.76
N ARG A 46 -10.44 6.09 -2.49
CA ARG A 46 -10.48 7.50 -2.11
C ARG A 46 -9.27 8.27 -2.64
N ARG A 47 -8.06 7.68 -2.53
CA ARG A 47 -6.81 8.32 -2.96
C ARG A 47 -6.68 8.53 -4.47
N LEU A 48 -7.45 7.79 -5.28
CA LEU A 48 -7.55 8.04 -6.73
C LEU A 48 -8.22 9.39 -7.05
N VAL A 49 -9.14 9.84 -6.18
CA VAL A 49 -9.89 11.09 -6.36
C VAL A 49 -9.26 12.23 -5.54
N PHE A 50 -8.77 11.90 -4.35
CA PHE A 50 -8.19 12.82 -3.39
C PHE A 50 -6.79 12.35 -3.02
N PRO A 51 -5.75 12.74 -3.77
CA PRO A 51 -4.37 12.37 -3.50
C PRO A 51 -3.97 12.86 -2.11
N GLU A 52 -3.34 11.99 -1.33
CA GLU A 52 -2.84 12.30 0.00
C GLU A 52 -1.35 11.96 0.03
N PRO A 53 -0.51 12.83 0.64
CA PRO A 53 0.92 12.54 0.78
C PRO A 53 1.14 11.26 1.62
N PRO A 54 2.19 10.47 1.35
CA PRO A 54 2.58 9.37 2.20
C PRO A 54 2.76 9.84 3.64
N ALA A 55 2.07 9.18 4.56
CA ALA A 55 2.43 9.28 5.98
C ALA A 55 3.71 8.47 6.19
N GLY A 56 4.64 8.98 7.00
CA GLY A 56 5.84 8.24 7.44
C GLY A 56 5.56 7.02 8.33
N ARG A 57 4.34 6.48 8.28
CA ARG A 57 3.88 5.29 8.99
C ARG A 57 2.78 4.60 8.19
N PRO A 58 2.59 3.28 8.36
CA PRO A 58 1.50 2.55 7.72
C PRO A 58 0.11 3.11 8.07
N ASP A 59 -0.81 3.06 7.11
CA ASP A 59 -2.20 3.48 7.29
C ASP A 59 -2.94 2.53 8.24
N GLY A 60 -2.70 1.23 8.10
CA GLY A 60 -3.27 0.18 8.93
C GLY A 60 -2.49 -1.12 8.82
N ALA A 61 -3.09 -2.20 9.33
CA ALA A 61 -2.52 -3.54 9.21
C ALA A 61 -3.62 -4.59 9.03
N HIS A 62 -3.28 -5.70 8.40
CA HIS A 62 -4.05 -6.94 8.49
C HIS A 62 -3.54 -7.74 9.69
N ILE A 63 -4.48 -8.27 10.47
CA ILE A 63 -4.17 -9.03 11.68
C ILE A 63 -4.62 -10.47 11.49
N LEU A 64 -3.80 -11.41 11.93
CA LEU A 64 -4.14 -12.82 12.08
C LEU A 64 -3.72 -13.26 13.49
N ASP A 65 -4.67 -13.82 14.24
CA ASP A 65 -4.38 -14.45 15.53
C ASP A 65 -4.38 -15.97 15.32
N ILE A 66 -3.23 -16.62 15.50
CA ILE A 66 -3.01 -18.06 15.28
C ILE A 66 -2.30 -18.62 16.51
N ASP A 67 -2.88 -19.65 17.14
CA ASP A 67 -2.32 -20.31 18.33
C ASP A 67 -1.92 -19.34 19.47
N GLY A 68 -2.72 -18.29 19.66
CA GLY A 68 -2.47 -17.26 20.69
C GLY A 68 -1.35 -16.27 20.34
N LEU A 69 -0.76 -16.37 19.16
CA LEU A 69 0.21 -15.41 18.63
C LEU A 69 -0.46 -14.48 17.62
N ARG A 70 -0.14 -13.19 17.72
CA ARG A 70 -0.59 -12.17 16.78
C ARG A 70 0.43 -11.97 15.68
N TYR A 71 -0.04 -12.06 14.44
CA TYR A 71 0.71 -11.77 13.24
C TYR A 71 0.14 -10.55 12.53
N VAL A 72 1.03 -9.70 12.02
CA VAL A 72 0.70 -8.38 11.49
C VAL A 72 1.29 -8.23 10.09
N SER A 73 0.47 -7.73 9.17
CA SER A 73 0.90 -7.31 7.83
C SER A 73 0.49 -5.84 7.62
N PRO A 74 1.37 -4.88 7.93
CA PRO A 74 1.10 -3.46 7.72
C PRO A 74 0.85 -3.13 6.25
N TRP A 75 -0.03 -2.16 6.01
CA TRP A 75 -0.31 -1.66 4.66
C TRP A 75 -0.33 -0.14 4.63
N SER A 76 0.16 0.40 3.52
CA SER A 76 0.13 1.83 3.19
C SER A 76 -0.36 1.96 1.74
N THR A 77 -1.54 2.56 1.53
CA THR A 77 -2.04 2.80 0.17
C THR A 77 -1.34 4.01 -0.48
N ALA A 78 -0.78 4.93 0.30
CA ALA A 78 -0.02 6.07 -0.22
C ALA A 78 1.36 5.63 -0.73
N THR A 79 2.06 4.78 0.03
CA THR A 79 3.32 4.16 -0.40
C THR A 79 3.13 3.37 -1.70
N ARG A 80 2.04 2.60 -1.81
CA ARG A 80 1.72 1.87 -3.06
C ARG A 80 1.37 2.80 -4.21
N CYS A 81 0.69 3.92 -3.95
CA CYS A 81 0.39 4.92 -4.99
C CYS A 81 1.68 5.55 -5.53
N TRP A 82 2.64 5.84 -4.66
CA TRP A 82 3.96 6.34 -5.07
C TRP A 82 4.72 5.29 -5.90
N ALA A 83 4.82 4.05 -5.42
CA ALA A 83 5.51 2.98 -6.15
C ALA A 83 4.89 2.76 -7.54
N ALA A 84 3.55 2.75 -7.64
CA ALA A 84 2.85 2.63 -8.92
C ALA A 84 3.08 3.83 -9.86
N LEU A 85 3.23 5.05 -9.32
CA LEU A 85 3.59 6.23 -10.11
C LEU A 85 5.02 6.11 -10.63
N ASP A 86 5.95 5.63 -9.81
CA ASP A 86 7.35 5.41 -10.20
C ASP A 86 7.46 4.36 -11.31
N ASP A 87 6.87 3.17 -11.11
CA ASP A 87 6.78 2.11 -12.12
C ASP A 87 6.16 2.63 -13.43
N PHE A 88 5.08 3.40 -13.34
CA PHE A 88 4.43 3.99 -14.51
C PHE A 88 5.38 4.90 -15.29
N LYS A 89 6.16 5.73 -14.60
CA LYS A 89 7.14 6.63 -15.21
C LYS A 89 8.28 5.88 -15.88
N GLU A 90 8.66 4.70 -15.38
CA GLU A 90 9.67 3.84 -16.02
C GLU A 90 9.15 3.19 -17.31
N THR A 91 7.84 2.96 -17.43
CA THR A 91 7.24 2.31 -18.62
C THR A 91 7.04 3.25 -19.83
N LEU A 92 7.18 4.57 -19.65
CA LEU A 92 6.89 5.55 -20.70
C LEU A 92 8.04 6.54 -20.91
N PRO A 93 8.22 7.08 -22.13
CA PRO A 93 9.13 8.21 -22.34
C PRO A 93 8.72 9.42 -21.50
N SER A 94 9.70 10.10 -20.91
CA SER A 94 9.47 11.28 -20.05
C SER A 94 8.75 12.43 -20.76
N SER A 95 8.85 12.51 -22.09
CA SER A 95 8.10 13.49 -22.90
C SER A 95 6.60 13.22 -22.96
N VAL A 96 6.16 12.00 -22.62
CA VAL A 96 4.77 11.54 -22.73
C VAL A 96 4.07 11.51 -21.35
N THR A 97 4.80 11.25 -20.27
CA THR A 97 4.27 11.20 -18.90
C THR A 97 3.39 12.41 -18.49
N PRO A 98 3.76 13.68 -18.79
CA PRO A 98 2.98 14.85 -18.35
C PRO A 98 1.58 14.93 -18.97
N PHE A 99 1.31 14.19 -20.06
CA PHE A 99 -0.03 14.11 -20.65
C PHE A 99 -0.99 13.20 -19.88
N PHE A 100 -0.46 12.35 -18.99
CA PHE A 100 -1.26 11.43 -18.17
C PHE A 100 -1.37 11.89 -16.72
N ILE A 101 -0.28 12.43 -16.17
CA ILE A 101 -0.18 12.83 -14.76
C ILE A 101 0.11 14.34 -14.69
N PRO A 102 -0.83 15.18 -14.23
CA PRO A 102 -0.57 16.59 -14.00
C PRO A 102 0.51 16.80 -12.94
N GLN A 103 1.38 17.80 -13.12
CA GLN A 103 2.47 18.08 -12.18
C GLN A 103 1.99 18.27 -10.73
N SER A 104 0.86 18.97 -10.54
CA SER A 104 0.30 19.20 -9.21
C SER A 104 -0.11 17.92 -8.49
N LEU A 105 -0.47 16.86 -9.23
CA LEU A 105 -0.80 15.56 -8.67
C LEU A 105 0.47 14.83 -8.24
N GLU A 106 1.49 14.85 -9.09
CA GLU A 106 2.82 14.28 -8.80
C GLU A 106 3.45 14.93 -7.57
N ASP A 107 3.36 16.25 -7.44
CA ASP A 107 3.88 16.99 -6.29
C ASP A 107 3.23 16.53 -4.96
N VAL A 108 1.94 16.18 -4.97
CA VAL A 108 1.24 15.70 -3.76
C VAL A 108 1.64 14.26 -3.42
N ILE A 109 1.74 13.39 -4.42
CA ILE A 109 2.13 11.98 -4.22
C ILE A 109 3.58 11.87 -3.74
N THR A 110 4.45 12.76 -4.24
CA THR A 110 5.88 12.76 -3.88
C THR A 110 6.20 13.57 -2.62
N ALA A 111 5.25 14.38 -2.13
CA ALA A 111 5.40 15.10 -0.87
C ALA A 111 5.49 14.11 0.31
N GLY A 112 6.71 13.88 0.81
CA GLY A 112 6.95 12.98 1.95
C GLY A 112 7.48 11.60 1.58
N VAL A 113 7.95 11.40 0.34
CA VAL A 113 8.69 10.18 -0.04
C VAL A 113 9.91 9.96 0.85
N ASP A 114 10.59 11.02 1.29
CA ASP A 114 11.70 10.92 2.24
C ASP A 114 11.30 10.34 3.61
N LEU A 115 10.00 10.33 3.94
CA LEU A 115 9.45 9.74 5.16
C LEU A 115 9.12 8.26 4.98
N MET A 116 9.14 7.75 3.76
CA MET A 116 8.98 6.34 3.47
C MET A 116 10.32 5.67 3.77
N GLU A 117 10.40 4.96 4.90
CA GLU A 117 11.60 4.19 5.24
C GLU A 117 11.91 3.14 4.16
N ASP A 118 13.19 2.75 4.05
CA ASP A 118 13.75 1.61 3.29
C ASP A 118 13.16 0.23 3.70
N ARG A 119 11.95 0.20 4.28
CA ARG A 119 11.26 -1.02 4.66
C ARG A 119 10.71 -1.69 3.40
N VAL A 120 11.20 -2.91 3.14
CA VAL A 120 10.56 -3.82 2.18
C VAL A 120 9.07 -3.91 2.52
N PRO A 121 8.16 -3.62 1.58
CA PRO A 121 6.75 -3.59 1.89
C PRO A 121 6.24 -5.00 2.26
N HIS A 122 5.43 -5.10 3.31
CA HIS A 122 4.77 -6.34 3.70
C HIS A 122 3.73 -6.83 2.69
N ILE A 123 3.35 -5.97 1.74
CA ILE A 123 2.42 -6.32 0.67
C ILE A 123 3.07 -6.05 -0.67
N LEU A 124 3.30 -7.11 -1.43
CA LEU A 124 3.67 -7.05 -2.83
C LEU A 124 2.41 -7.16 -3.68
N THR A 125 2.28 -6.32 -4.70
CA THR A 125 1.13 -6.30 -5.61
C THR A 125 1.58 -6.53 -7.03
N GLU A 126 0.86 -7.37 -7.75
CA GLU A 126 1.12 -7.68 -9.15
C GLU A 126 -0.16 -7.65 -9.98
N ASN A 127 -0.02 -7.28 -11.26
CA ASN A 127 -1.12 -7.36 -12.22
C ASN A 127 -1.22 -8.78 -12.74
N TRP A 128 -2.21 -9.55 -12.25
CA TRP A 128 -2.35 -10.92 -12.71
C TRP A 128 -3.01 -10.95 -14.08
N VAL A 129 -2.23 -11.32 -15.10
CA VAL A 129 -2.73 -11.54 -16.45
C VAL A 129 -3.10 -13.02 -16.56
N ILE A 130 -4.40 -13.32 -16.66
CA ILE A 130 -4.85 -14.66 -17.02
C ILE A 130 -4.53 -14.84 -18.51
N PRO A 131 -3.62 -15.74 -18.91
CA PRO A 131 -3.32 -15.99 -20.31
C PRO A 131 -4.59 -16.44 -21.06
N PRO A 132 -4.76 -16.05 -22.34
CA PRO A 132 -5.92 -16.44 -23.15
C PRO A 132 -6.00 -17.95 -23.41
#